data_AF-A0A3Q1GE59-F1
#
_entry.id   AF-A0A3Q1GE59-F1
#
_cell.length_a   1.000
_cell.length_b   1.000
_cell.length_c   1.000
_cell.angle_alpha   90.00
_cell.angle_beta   90.00
_cell.angle_gamma   90.00
#
_symmetry.space_group_name_H-M   'P 1'
#
loop_
_entity.id
_entity.type
_entity.pdbx_description
1 polymer ?
#
loop_
_entity_poly.entity_id
_entity_poly.type
_entity_poly.pdbx_seq_one_letter_code
_entity_poly.pdbx_strand_id
1 'polypeptide(L)'
;KGISNHLKMRVCSVVLVVVVCVCTGAMGVQVNVGDKSFPLEAVKQLQELMALNDNISPFAETSICTNPLLPQVFRPVCQARGAGTVFSKLAAVPLDICDICAFPACTGC
;
A
#
# COMPACT_ATOMS: atom_id res chain seq x y z
N LYS A 1 40.91 27.61 6.43
CA LYS A 1 39.51 27.40 6.90
C LYS A 1 38.53 27.02 5.78
N GLY A 2 38.72 27.45 4.52
CA GLY A 2 37.75 27.20 3.42
C GLY A 2 37.59 25.74 2.94
N ILE A 3 38.68 24.95 2.94
CA ILE A 3 38.71 23.58 2.39
C ILE A 3 37.91 22.59 3.26
N SER A 4 37.97 22.77 4.59
CA SER A 4 37.25 21.93 5.56
C SER A 4 35.72 22.10 5.49
N ASN A 5 35.24 23.32 5.24
CA ASN A 5 33.81 23.60 5.08
C ASN A 5 33.26 23.05 3.75
N HIS A 6 34.08 23.10 2.69
CA HIS A 6 33.69 22.61 1.37
C HIS A 6 33.58 21.07 1.33
N LEU A 7 34.47 20.37 2.04
CA LEU A 7 34.38 18.92 2.19
C LEU A 7 33.14 18.52 3.02
N LYS A 8 32.86 19.26 4.10
CA LYS A 8 31.70 19.00 4.98
C LYS A 8 30.36 19.21 4.25
N MET A 9 30.26 20.24 3.41
CA MET A 9 29.07 20.53 2.61
C MET A 9 28.81 19.46 1.52
N ARG A 10 29.88 18.97 0.87
CA ARG A 10 29.78 17.85 -0.10
C ARG A 10 29.36 16.55 0.57
N VAL A 11 29.91 16.25 1.75
CA VAL A 11 29.52 15.06 2.54
C VAL A 11 28.05 15.16 2.96
N CYS A 12 27.59 16.31 3.46
CA CYS A 12 26.17 16.51 3.80
C CYS A 12 25.26 16.34 2.59
N SER A 13 25.65 16.86 1.42
CA SER A 13 24.88 16.71 0.18
C SER A 13 24.80 15.26 -0.29
N VAL A 14 25.90 14.52 -0.24
CA VAL A 14 25.92 13.10 -0.64
C VAL A 14 25.09 12.26 0.34
N VAL A 15 25.20 12.50 1.64
CA VAL A 15 24.38 11.82 2.65
C VAL A 15 22.90 12.12 2.45
N LEU A 16 22.53 13.39 2.18
CA LEU A 16 21.15 13.77 1.86
C LEU A 16 20.61 13.05 0.62
N VAL A 17 21.38 13.03 -0.47
CA VAL A 17 20.97 12.36 -1.72
C VAL A 17 20.81 10.85 -1.51
N VAL A 18 21.75 10.21 -0.81
CA VAL A 18 21.68 8.77 -0.51
C VAL A 18 20.48 8.45 0.38
N VAL A 19 20.22 9.26 1.42
CA VAL A 19 19.05 9.09 2.29
C VAL A 19 17.76 9.25 1.49
N VAL A 20 17.64 10.28 0.65
CA VAL A 20 16.45 10.50 -0.18
C VAL A 20 16.24 9.34 -1.17
N CYS A 21 17.29 8.87 -1.85
CA CYS A 21 17.19 7.72 -2.76
C CYS A 21 16.76 6.44 -2.04
N VAL A 22 17.30 6.17 -0.85
CA VAL A 22 16.95 4.96 -0.06
C VAL A 22 15.53 5.05 0.51
N CYS A 23 15.08 6.23 0.94
CA CYS A 23 13.71 6.43 1.41
C CYS A 23 12.68 6.29 0.28
N THR A 24 13.03 6.66 -0.94
CA THR A 24 12.12 6.57 -2.10
C THR A 24 11.99 5.14 -2.62
N GLY A 25 13.06 4.34 -2.55
CA GLY A 25 13.03 2.92 -2.95
C GLY A 25 12.35 1.98 -1.95
N ALA A 26 12.07 2.45 -0.72
CA ALA A 26 11.36 1.69 0.31
C ALA A 26 9.83 1.79 0.18
N MET A 27 9.32 2.57 -0.77
CA MET A 27 7.90 2.73 -1.00
C MET A 27 7.43 1.53 -1.83
N GLY A 28 6.99 0.46 -1.15
CA GLY A 28 6.51 -0.76 -1.82
C GLY A 28 5.33 -0.46 -2.76
N VAL A 29 5.04 -1.42 -3.66
CA VAL A 29 3.94 -1.32 -4.62
C VAL A 29 2.63 -0.99 -3.91
N GLN A 30 1.89 -0.03 -4.44
CA GLN A 30 0.59 0.42 -3.95
C GLN A 30 -0.51 0.11 -4.96
N VAL A 31 -1.68 -0.27 -4.47
CA VAL A 31 -2.90 -0.52 -5.23
C VAL A 31 -3.86 0.66 -5.07
N ASN A 32 -4.28 1.24 -6.18
CA ASN A 32 -5.17 2.40 -6.23
C ASN A 32 -6.61 2.00 -6.56
N VAL A 33 -7.55 2.43 -5.73
CA VAL A 33 -9.00 2.25 -5.95
C VAL A 33 -9.69 3.60 -5.77
N GLY A 34 -10.03 4.25 -6.89
CA GLY A 34 -10.47 5.64 -6.88
C GLY A 34 -9.37 6.54 -6.32
N ASP A 35 -9.72 7.37 -5.33
CA ASP A 35 -8.79 8.31 -4.69
C ASP A 35 -8.02 7.71 -3.50
N LYS A 36 -8.07 6.38 -3.32
CA LYS A 36 -7.45 5.68 -2.19
C LYS A 36 -6.31 4.80 -2.67
N SER A 37 -5.20 4.82 -1.95
CA SER A 37 -4.03 3.98 -2.20
C SER A 37 -3.79 3.07 -1.00
N PHE A 38 -3.51 1.80 -1.26
CA PHE A 38 -3.24 0.80 -0.25
C PHE A 38 -1.94 0.06 -0.56
N PRO A 39 -1.09 -0.25 0.42
CA PRO A 39 0.10 -1.04 0.17
C PRO A 39 -0.28 -2.45 -0.30
N LEU A 40 0.39 -2.96 -1.35
CA LEU A 40 0.11 -4.25 -1.96
C LEU A 40 0.10 -5.38 -0.92
N GLU A 41 1.02 -5.32 0.04
CA GLU A 41 1.10 -6.29 1.15
C GLU A 41 -0.19 -6.35 1.99
N ALA A 42 -0.79 -5.20 2.30
CA ALA A 42 -2.06 -5.22 3.01
C ALA A 42 -3.20 -5.75 2.14
N VAL A 43 -3.16 -5.53 0.82
CA VAL A 43 -4.14 -6.10 -0.11
C VAL A 43 -4.00 -7.62 -0.21
N LYS A 44 -2.76 -8.16 -0.17
CA LYS A 44 -2.50 -9.61 -0.06
C LYS A 44 -3.17 -10.19 1.19
N GLN A 45 -2.90 -9.61 2.36
CA GLN A 45 -3.49 -10.03 3.63
C GLN A 45 -5.02 -9.94 3.64
N LEU A 46 -5.58 -8.91 3.00
CA LEU A 46 -7.03 -8.78 2.86
C LEU A 46 -7.63 -9.90 2.00
N GLN A 47 -7.01 -10.23 0.86
CA GLN A 47 -7.48 -11.32 -0.01
C GLN A 47 -7.39 -12.68 0.70
N GLU A 48 -6.30 -12.95 1.42
CA GLU A 48 -6.17 -14.15 2.25
C GLU A 48 -7.26 -14.22 3.33
N LEU A 49 -7.55 -13.12 4.01
CA LEU A 49 -8.60 -13.04 5.02
C LEU A 49 -10.00 -13.30 4.45
N MET A 50 -10.28 -12.82 3.23
CA MET A 50 -11.53 -13.11 2.52
C MET A 50 -11.59 -14.57 2.05
N ALA A 51 -10.46 -15.15 1.63
CA ALA A 51 -10.38 -16.54 1.18
C ALA A 51 -10.50 -17.55 2.34
N LEU A 52 -9.95 -17.25 3.52
CA LEU A 52 -10.03 -18.13 4.70
C LEU A 52 -11.45 -18.29 5.24
N ASN A 53 -12.32 -17.33 4.96
CA ASN A 53 -13.66 -17.30 5.49
C ASN A 53 -14.65 -17.28 4.32
N ASP A 54 -15.00 -18.46 3.81
CA ASP A 54 -16.01 -18.68 2.75
C ASP A 54 -17.35 -17.92 2.98
N ASN A 55 -17.64 -17.52 4.22
CA ASN A 55 -18.83 -16.74 4.59
C ASN A 55 -18.65 -15.21 4.48
N ILE A 56 -17.44 -14.70 4.22
CA ILE A 56 -17.16 -13.28 4.01
C ILE A 56 -17.28 -13.05 2.51
N SER A 57 -18.49 -12.68 2.08
CA SER A 57 -18.65 -12.16 0.73
C SER A 57 -17.87 -10.84 0.60
N PRO A 58 -17.15 -10.59 -0.51
CA PRO A 58 -16.51 -9.29 -0.77
C PRO A 58 -17.52 -8.12 -0.81
N PHE A 59 -18.82 -8.43 -0.90
CA PHE A 59 -19.93 -7.47 -0.79
C PHE A 59 -20.46 -7.31 0.64
N ALA A 60 -20.15 -8.23 1.55
CA ALA A 60 -20.60 -8.19 2.94
C ALA A 60 -19.67 -7.29 3.78
N GLU A 61 -19.75 -5.98 3.55
CA GLU A 61 -18.99 -4.93 4.24
C GLU A 61 -18.93 -5.14 5.76
N THR A 62 -20.07 -5.49 6.36
CA THR A 62 -20.22 -5.70 7.79
C THR A 62 -19.30 -6.81 8.29
N SER A 63 -19.20 -7.92 7.56
CA SER A 63 -18.38 -9.07 7.95
C SER A 63 -16.87 -8.78 7.87
N ILE A 64 -16.43 -8.03 6.86
CA ILE A 64 -15.04 -7.60 6.68
C ILE A 64 -14.65 -6.61 7.78
N CYS A 65 -15.49 -5.61 8.02
CA CYS A 65 -15.20 -4.52 8.94
C CYS A 65 -15.24 -4.91 10.42
N THR A 66 -15.99 -5.97 10.78
CA THR A 66 -15.96 -6.53 12.14
C THR A 66 -14.85 -7.55 12.36
N ASN A 67 -14.11 -7.94 11.31
CA ASN A 67 -13.07 -8.95 11.45
C ASN A 67 -11.87 -8.39 12.25
N PRO A 68 -11.48 -9.03 13.37
CA PRO A 68 -10.37 -8.55 14.19
C PRO A 68 -9.02 -8.59 13.48
N LEU A 69 -8.87 -9.46 12.47
CA LEU A 69 -7.64 -9.61 11.68
C LEU A 69 -7.57 -8.63 10.50
N LEU A 70 -8.58 -7.77 10.30
CA LEU A 70 -8.56 -6.78 9.24
C LEU A 70 -7.37 -5.81 9.41
N PRO A 71 -6.48 -5.66 8.40
CA PRO A 71 -5.37 -4.73 8.47
C PRO A 71 -5.81 -3.30 8.77
N GLN A 72 -5.06 -2.60 9.63
CA GLN A 72 -5.46 -1.29 10.15
C GLN A 72 -5.68 -0.24 9.05
N VAL A 73 -4.95 -0.34 7.93
CA VAL A 73 -5.07 0.55 6.78
C VAL A 73 -6.46 0.56 6.13
N PHE A 74 -7.26 -0.50 6.34
CA PHE A 74 -8.63 -0.58 5.82
C PHE A 74 -9.70 -0.08 6.79
N ARG A 75 -9.36 0.16 8.07
CA ARG A 75 -10.32 0.66 9.06
C ARG A 75 -11.00 1.98 8.64
N PRO A 76 -10.31 2.95 8.01
CA PRO A 76 -10.97 4.15 7.49
C PRO A 76 -11.96 3.86 6.35
N VAL A 77 -11.76 2.78 5.58
CA VAL A 77 -12.68 2.37 4.50
C VAL A 77 -14.03 1.96 5.08
N CYS A 78 -14.03 1.25 6.20
CA CYS A 78 -15.24 0.82 6.91
C CYS A 78 -16.11 1.97 7.44
N GLN A 79 -15.55 3.17 7.58
CA GLN A 79 -16.28 4.35 8.04
C GLN A 79 -16.92 5.12 6.87
N ALA A 80 -16.49 4.83 5.63
CA ALA A 80 -16.98 5.49 4.43
C ALA A 80 -18.17 4.73 3.83
N ARG A 81 -19.08 5.47 3.16
CA ARG A 81 -20.12 4.82 2.33
C ARG A 81 -19.46 4.12 1.15
N GLY A 82 -19.94 2.91 0.81
CA GLY A 82 -19.44 2.14 -0.33
C GLY A 82 -18.15 1.36 -0.03
N ALA A 83 -17.89 1.02 1.23
CA ALA A 83 -16.73 0.24 1.65
C ALA A 83 -16.59 -1.08 0.87
N GLY A 84 -17.71 -1.70 0.53
CA GLY A 84 -17.84 -2.99 -0.14
C GLY A 84 -17.53 -2.90 -1.61
N THR A 85 -17.78 -1.75 -2.25
CA THR A 85 -17.27 -1.50 -3.60
C THR A 85 -15.75 -1.42 -3.57
N VAL A 86 -15.16 -0.76 -2.56
CA VAL A 86 -13.70 -0.70 -2.40
C VAL A 86 -13.14 -2.10 -2.13
N PHE A 87 -13.70 -2.85 -1.19
CA PHE A 87 -13.25 -4.21 -0.88
C PHE A 87 -13.42 -5.17 -2.06
N SER A 88 -14.53 -5.10 -2.79
CA SER A 88 -14.73 -5.90 -4.00
C SER A 88 -13.71 -5.56 -5.09
N LYS A 89 -13.37 -4.28 -5.26
CA LYS A 89 -12.31 -3.86 -6.19
C LYS A 89 -10.95 -4.39 -5.77
N LEU A 90 -10.61 -4.29 -4.48
CA LEU A 90 -9.36 -4.82 -3.91
C LEU A 90 -9.26 -6.34 -4.00
N ALA A 91 -10.38 -7.05 -3.82
CA ALA A 91 -10.47 -8.51 -3.96
C ALA A 91 -10.21 -8.97 -5.40
N ALA A 92 -10.54 -8.15 -6.39
CA ALA A 92 -10.36 -8.46 -7.80
C ALA A 92 -8.96 -8.10 -8.35
N VAL A 93 -8.05 -7.58 -7.50
CA VAL A 93 -6.71 -7.16 -7.94
C VAL A 93 -5.82 -8.40 -8.11
N PRO A 94 -5.23 -8.61 -9.30
CA PRO A 94 -4.31 -9.72 -9.52
C PRO A 94 -2.95 -9.40 -8.89
N LEU A 95 -2.69 -9.99 -7.72
CA LEU A 95 -1.51 -9.70 -6.88
C LEU A 95 -0.18 -9.97 -7.61
N ASP A 96 -0.07 -11.11 -8.30
CA ASP A 96 1.15 -11.48 -9.05
C ASP A 96 1.47 -10.49 -10.18
N ILE A 97 0.44 -9.92 -10.81
CA ILE A 97 0.59 -8.94 -11.89
C ILE A 97 1.00 -7.57 -11.31
N CYS A 98 0.58 -7.27 -10.08
CA CYS A 98 1.01 -6.09 -9.35
C CYS A 98 2.46 -6.19 -8.87
N ASP A 99 2.96 -7.38 -8.52
CA ASP A 99 4.37 -7.58 -8.16
C ASP A 99 5.32 -7.30 -9.35
N ILE A 100 4.85 -7.49 -10.59
CA ILE A 100 5.58 -7.11 -11.81
C ILE A 100 5.13 -5.78 -12.41
N CYS A 101 4.32 -5.00 -11.69
CA CYS A 101 3.89 -3.65 -12.08
C CYS A 101 3.18 -3.60 -13.44
N ALA A 102 2.51 -4.68 -13.84
CA ALA A 102 1.83 -4.81 -15.13
C ALA A 102 0.32 -4.60 -15.04
N PHE A 103 -0.19 -4.22 -13.85
CA PHE A 103 -1.59 -3.89 -13.63
C PHE A 103 -1.74 -2.38 -13.37
N PRO A 104 -2.64 -1.66 -14.06
CA PRO A 104 -2.69 -0.19 -14.02
C PRO A 104 -3.11 0.40 -12.68
N ALA A 105 -3.78 -0.38 -11.82
CA ALA A 105 -4.07 0.06 -10.47
C ALA A 105 -2.84 0.04 -9.56
N CYS A 106 -1.76 -0.63 -9.97
CA CYS A 106 -0.55 -0.82 -9.18
C CYS A 106 0.52 0.21 -9.55
N THR A 107 1.06 0.90 -8.54
CA THR A 107 1.95 2.06 -8.65
C THR A 107 3.06 1.98 -7.59
N GLY A 108 4.07 2.85 -7.64
CA GLY A 108 5.18 2.81 -6.68
C GLY A 108 6.27 1.80 -7.05
N CYS A 109 6.13 1.19 -8.22
CA CYS A 109 7.27 0.88 -9.07
C CYS A 109 7.68 2.17 -9.81
#